data_AF-K1TDG1-F1
#
_entry.id   AF-K1TDG1-F1
#
_cell.length_a   1.000
_cell.length_b   1.000
_cell.length_c   1.000
_cell.angle_alpha   90.00
_cell.angle_beta   90.00
_cell.angle_gamma   90.00
#
_symmetry.space_group_name_H-M   'P 1'
#
loop_
_entity.id
_entity.type
_entity.pdbx_description
1 polymer ?
#
loop_
_entity_poly.entity_id
_entity_poly.type
_entity_poly.pdbx_seq_one_letter_code
_entity_poly.pdbx_strand_id
1 'polypeptide(L)'
;MEVWREVYYFNYLYGCFSSIVIDLIPSITGIKAITMDPMLAAVIGGALHGIAIGILFRLETTTGGTDVIIKIIRQKKPHLKTGQLYIILDLVILAASAVAFRNIEVALYAGITIY
;
A
#
# COMPACT_ATOMS: atom_id res chain seq x y z
N MET A 1 -1.29 -7.08 26.75
CA MET A 1 -2.17 -6.49 25.70
C MET A 1 -1.87 -5.01 25.45
N GLU A 2 -1.34 -4.27 26.43
CA GLU A 2 -1.05 -2.82 26.28
C GLU A 2 0.12 -2.50 25.34
N VAL A 3 1.24 -3.22 25.46
CA VAL A 3 2.44 -3.02 24.61
C VAL A 3 2.10 -3.10 23.10
N TRP A 4 1.22 -4.02 22.73
CA TRP A 4 0.79 -4.16 21.33
C TRP A 4 -0.09 -2.99 20.88
N ARG A 5 -0.95 -2.43 21.76
CA ARG A 5 -1.75 -1.26 21.41
C ARG A 5 -0.87 -0.04 21.16
N GLU A 6 0.14 0.19 21.99
CA GLU A 6 1.12 1.26 21.78
C GLU A 6 1.82 1.12 20.43
N VAL A 7 2.30 -0.08 20.08
CA VAL A 7 2.93 -0.33 18.78
C VAL A 7 1.94 -0.07 17.63
N TYR A 8 0.65 -0.38 17.79
CA TYR A 8 -0.37 -0.09 16.77
C TYR A 8 -0.64 1.40 16.62
N TYR A 9 -0.83 2.14 17.73
CA TYR A 9 -1.04 3.58 17.68
C TYR A 9 0.18 4.30 17.11
N PHE A 10 1.39 3.84 17.46
CA PHE A 10 2.64 4.36 16.91
C PHE A 10 2.72 4.16 15.39
N ASN A 11 2.42 2.95 14.90
CA ASN A 11 2.40 2.66 13.46
C ASN A 11 1.32 3.46 12.72
N TYR A 12 0.15 3.65 13.33
CA TYR A 12 -0.93 4.45 12.76
C TYR A 12 -0.53 5.93 12.65
N LEU A 13 0.06 6.50 13.71
CA LEU A 13 0.59 7.87 13.69
C LEU A 13 1.72 8.03 12.66
N TYR A 14 2.59 7.03 12.54
CA TYR A 14 3.63 6.99 11.51
C TYR A 14 3.05 6.97 10.09
N GLY A 15 1.97 6.23 9.84
CA GLY A 15 1.26 6.21 8.56
C GLY A 15 0.60 7.54 8.21
N CYS A 16 0.00 8.22 9.20
CA CYS A 16 -0.51 9.58 9.00
C CYS A 16 0.63 10.56 8.69
N PHE A 17 1.74 10.46 9.41
CA PHE A 17 2.91 11.30 9.17
C PHE A 17 3.52 11.06 7.79
N SER A 18 3.69 9.80 7.37
CA SER A 18 4.22 9.47 6.05
C SER A 18 3.31 9.98 4.93
N SER A 19 1.99 9.91 5.09
CA SER A 19 1.02 10.45 4.14
C SER A 19 1.20 11.97 3.98
N ILE A 20 1.33 12.70 5.09
CA ILE A 20 1.58 14.16 5.07
C ILE A 20 2.90 14.48 4.35
N VAL A 21 3.96 13.70 4.61
CA VAL A 21 5.25 13.91 3.94
C VAL A 21 5.15 13.64 2.44
N ILE A 22 4.43 12.58 2.01
CA ILE A 22 4.22 12.27 0.60
C ILE A 22 3.52 13.43 -0.12
N ASP A 23 2.48 14.02 0.48
CA ASP A 23 1.74 15.15 -0.10
C ASP A 23 2.57 16.45 -0.11
N LEU A 24 3.50 16.61 0.83
CA LEU A 24 4.38 17.77 0.92
C LEU A 24 5.54 17.73 -0.09
N ILE A 25 6.03 16.54 -0.46
CA ILE A 25 7.18 16.39 -1.37
C ILE A 25 7.01 17.19 -2.69
N PRO A 26 5.89 17.10 -3.42
CA PRO A 26 5.69 17.89 -4.64
C PRO A 26 5.67 19.40 -4.38
N SER A 27 5.10 19.81 -3.25
CA SER A 27 4.96 21.22 -2.87
C SER A 27 6.30 21.87 -2.51
N ILE A 28 7.21 21.12 -1.87
CA ILE A 28 8.53 21.63 -1.46
C ILE A 28 9.58 21.51 -2.57
N THR A 29 9.51 20.47 -3.41
CA THR A 29 10.52 20.21 -4.45
C THR A 29 10.17 20.83 -5.80
N GLY A 30 8.90 21.18 -6.02
CA GLY A 30 8.38 21.62 -7.33
C GLY A 30 8.29 20.51 -8.37
N ILE A 31 8.67 19.27 -8.03
CA ILE A 31 8.62 18.11 -8.93
C ILE A 31 7.20 17.54 -8.90
N LYS A 32 6.45 17.69 -10.00
CA LYS A 32 5.06 17.20 -10.10
C LYS A 32 4.96 15.77 -10.61
N ALA A 33 5.57 15.50 -11.77
CA ALA A 33 5.59 14.18 -12.38
C ALA A 33 6.86 14.03 -13.21
N ILE A 34 7.54 12.90 -13.06
CA ILE A 34 8.74 12.58 -13.85
C ILE A 34 8.33 12.18 -15.29
N THR A 35 7.15 11.58 -15.46
CA THR A 35 6.58 11.19 -16.75
C THR A 35 5.06 11.35 -16.75
N MET A 36 4.50 11.62 -17.93
CA MET A 36 3.05 11.64 -18.17
C MET A 36 2.54 10.33 -18.82
N ASP A 37 3.45 9.42 -19.17
CA ASP A 37 3.10 8.09 -19.69
C ASP A 37 2.69 7.16 -18.53
N PRO A 38 1.42 6.71 -18.46
CA PRO A 38 0.93 5.86 -17.39
C PRO A 38 1.65 4.52 -17.31
N MET A 39 2.10 3.97 -18.44
CA MET A 39 2.79 2.68 -18.47
C MET A 39 4.18 2.80 -17.85
N LEU A 40 4.93 3.85 -18.23
CA LEU A 40 6.24 4.12 -17.63
C LEU A 40 6.12 4.46 -16.14
N ALA A 41 5.09 5.23 -15.76
CA ALA A 41 4.81 5.55 -14.37
C ALA A 41 4.49 4.29 -13.54
N ALA A 42 3.66 3.38 -14.06
CA ALA A 42 3.28 2.15 -13.38
C ALA A 42 4.47 1.20 -13.18
N VAL A 43 5.33 1.04 -14.20
CA VAL A 43 6.50 0.14 -14.11
C VAL A 43 7.54 0.67 -13.12
N ILE A 44 7.91 1.95 -13.22
CA ILE A 44 8.95 2.54 -12.34
C ILE A 44 8.41 2.69 -10.91
N GLY A 45 7.17 3.17 -10.78
CA GLY A 45 6.48 3.28 -9.49
C GLY A 45 6.29 1.92 -8.83
N GLY A 46 5.86 0.91 -9.58
CA GLY A 46 5.68 -0.46 -9.10
C GLY A 46 6.99 -1.10 -8.63
N ALA A 47 8.08 -0.96 -9.39
CA ALA A 47 9.40 -1.47 -8.97
C ALA A 47 9.88 -0.83 -7.65
N LEU A 48 9.77 0.50 -7.53
CA LEU A 48 10.14 1.21 -6.30
C LEU A 48 9.22 0.82 -5.13
N HIS A 49 7.92 0.71 -5.39
CA HIS A 49 6.92 0.30 -4.40
C HIS A 49 7.17 -1.12 -3.90
N GLY A 50 7.46 -2.07 -4.79
CA GLY A 50 7.79 -3.45 -4.44
C GLY A 50 9.01 -3.54 -3.52
N ILE A 51 10.05 -2.74 -3.77
CA ILE A 51 11.23 -2.66 -2.87
C ILE A 51 10.81 -2.12 -1.49
N ALA A 52 10.02 -1.04 -1.46
CA ALA A 52 9.56 -0.46 -0.20
C ALA A 52 8.71 -1.45 0.62
N ILE A 53 7.71 -2.08 0.00
CA ILE A 53 6.86 -3.09 0.65
C ILE A 53 7.67 -4.31 1.09
N GLY A 54 8.63 -4.78 0.29
CA GLY A 54 9.52 -5.88 0.65
C GLY A 54 10.34 -5.59 1.92
N ILE A 55 10.84 -4.36 2.07
CA ILE A 55 11.52 -3.92 3.30
C ILE A 55 10.55 -3.87 4.48
N LEU A 56 9.34 -3.33 4.27
CA LEU A 56 8.32 -3.22 5.32
C LEU A 56 7.87 -4.59 5.84
N PHE A 57 7.69 -5.56 4.96
CA PHE A 57 7.38 -6.94 5.33
C PHE A 57 8.50 -7.57 6.15
N ARG A 58 9.76 -7.29 5.82
CA ARG A 58 10.92 -7.78 6.59
C ARG A 58 11.00 -7.16 7.99
N LEU A 59 10.53 -5.93 8.16
CA LEU A 59 10.49 -5.22 9.44
C LEU A 59 9.24 -5.54 10.26
N GLU A 60 8.36 -6.43 9.77
CA GLU A 60 7.04 -6.73 10.36
C GLU A 60 6.20 -5.48 10.68
N THR A 61 6.45 -4.40 9.95
CA THR A 61 5.79 -3.11 10.15
C THR A 61 4.60 -2.96 9.20
N THR A 62 3.93 -1.83 9.26
CA THR A 62 2.78 -1.49 8.41
C THR A 62 2.94 -0.07 7.87
N THR A 63 2.51 0.12 6.63
CA THR A 63 2.32 1.42 5.97
C THR A 63 1.23 2.28 6.62
N GLY A 64 0.38 1.70 7.48
CA GLY A 64 -0.77 2.39 8.08
C GLY A 64 -2.04 2.35 7.22
N GLY A 65 -2.03 1.61 6.11
CA GLY A 65 -3.16 1.44 5.20
C GLY A 65 -3.87 0.10 5.37
N THR A 66 -4.15 -0.59 4.26
CA THR A 66 -4.96 -1.82 4.25
C THR A 66 -4.28 -3.01 4.93
N ASP A 67 -2.97 -2.97 5.06
CA ASP A 67 -2.16 -3.87 5.87
C ASP A 67 -2.49 -3.83 7.37
N VAL A 68 -2.99 -2.70 7.90
CA VAL A 68 -3.52 -2.62 9.28
C VAL A 68 -4.70 -3.57 9.45
N ILE A 69 -5.61 -3.61 8.48
CA ILE A 69 -6.79 -4.50 8.50
C ILE A 69 -6.33 -5.96 8.49
N ILE A 70 -5.35 -6.31 7.66
CA ILE A 70 -4.78 -7.65 7.60
C ILE A 70 -4.18 -8.05 8.95
N LYS A 71 -3.46 -7.13 9.60
CA LYS A 71 -2.87 -7.34 10.93
C LYS A 71 -3.93 -7.57 12.00
N ILE A 72 -5.04 -6.83 11.97
CA ILE A 72 -6.21 -7.02 12.86
C ILE A 72 -6.88 -8.38 12.61
N ILE A 73 -7.09 -8.77 11.35
CA ILE A 73 -7.67 -10.08 11.01
C ILE A 73 -6.78 -11.21 11.50
N ARG A 74 -5.47 -11.10 11.30
CA ARG A 74 -4.49 -12.09 11.77
C ARG A 74 -4.48 -12.22 13.29
N GLN A 75 -4.72 -11.14 14.03
CA GLN A 75 -4.88 -11.23 15.49
C GLN A 75 -6.11 -12.04 15.90
N LYS A 76 -7.24 -11.85 15.22
CA LYS A 76 -8.47 -12.63 15.50
C LYS A 76 -8.37 -14.07 14.98
N LYS A 77 -7.62 -14.30 13.90
CA LYS A 77 -7.43 -15.62 13.27
C LYS A 77 -5.96 -15.87 12.91
N PRO A 78 -5.12 -16.27 13.87
CA PRO A 78 -3.68 -16.44 13.69
C PRO A 78 -3.29 -17.58 12.74
N HIS A 79 -4.22 -18.51 12.46
CA HIS A 79 -4.02 -19.62 11.52
C HIS A 79 -3.98 -19.18 10.04
N LEU A 80 -4.36 -17.94 9.73
CA LEU A 80 -4.35 -17.42 8.36
C LEU A 80 -2.95 -16.93 7.97
N LYS A 81 -2.49 -17.31 6.78
CA LYS A 81 -1.21 -16.85 6.23
C LYS A 81 -1.35 -15.39 5.80
N THR A 82 -0.49 -14.52 6.33
CA THR A 82 -0.51 -13.08 6.03
C THR A 82 -0.46 -12.79 4.53
N GLY A 83 0.39 -13.52 3.79
CA GLY A 83 0.51 -13.35 2.32
C GLY A 83 -0.77 -13.68 1.56
N GLN A 84 -1.57 -14.66 2.01
CA GLN A 84 -2.86 -14.96 1.37
C GLN A 84 -3.88 -13.84 1.61
N LEU A 85 -3.85 -13.22 2.80
CA LEU A 85 -4.72 -12.08 3.11
C LEU A 85 -4.38 -10.87 2.23
N TYR A 86 -3.09 -10.59 2.00
CA TYR A 86 -2.65 -9.56 1.06
C TYR A 86 -3.15 -9.83 -0.36
N ILE A 87 -2.91 -11.03 -0.89
CA ILE A 87 -3.33 -11.39 -2.25
C ILE A 87 -4.84 -11.22 -2.44
N ILE A 88 -5.66 -11.70 -1.49
CA ILE A 88 -7.13 -11.61 -1.58
C ILE A 88 -7.57 -10.15 -1.56
N LEU A 89 -7.02 -9.36 -0.64
CA LEU A 89 -7.38 -7.96 -0.47
C LEU A 89 -7.00 -7.14 -1.71
N ASP A 90 -5.80 -7.34 -2.25
CA ASP A 90 -5.34 -6.65 -3.45
C ASP A 90 -6.17 -7.05 -4.69
N LEU A 91 -6.58 -8.31 -4.80
CA LEU A 91 -7.52 -8.77 -5.85
C LEU A 91 -8.89 -8.09 -5.75
N VAL A 92 -9.40 -7.90 -4.53
CA VAL A 92 -10.66 -7.17 -4.29
C VAL A 92 -10.51 -5.71 -4.69
N ILE A 93 -9.41 -5.05 -4.32
CA ILE A 93 -9.13 -3.66 -4.68
C ILE A 93 -9.00 -3.52 -6.21
N LEU A 94 -8.30 -4.46 -6.86
CA LEU A 94 -8.13 -4.50 -8.31
C LEU A 94 -9.47 -4.67 -9.04
N ALA A 95 -10.33 -5.57 -8.57
CA ALA A 95 -11.67 -5.74 -9.14
C ALA A 95 -12.55 -4.49 -8.91
N ALA A 96 -12.46 -3.89 -7.72
CA ALA A 96 -13.19 -2.68 -7.40
C ALA A 96 -12.75 -1.49 -8.27
N SER A 97 -11.45 -1.37 -8.60
CA SER A 97 -10.95 -0.29 -9.46
C SER A 97 -11.49 -0.38 -10.88
N ALA A 98 -11.55 -1.58 -11.47
CA ALA A 98 -12.13 -1.79 -12.80
C ALA A 98 -13.59 -1.31 -12.88
N VAL A 99 -14.38 -1.62 -11.84
CA VAL A 99 -15.79 -1.24 -11.75
C VAL A 99 -15.95 0.26 -11.49
N ALA A 100 -15.15 0.84 -10.59
CA ALA A 100 -15.23 2.24 -10.20
C ALA A 100 -14.89 3.19 -11.36
N PHE A 101 -13.84 2.89 -12.10
CA PHE A 101 -13.37 3.73 -13.21
C PHE A 101 -14.02 3.37 -14.56
N ARG A 102 -14.80 2.27 -14.63
CA ARG A 102 -15.37 1.72 -15.86
C ARG A 102 -14.35 1.57 -17.00
N ASN A 103 -13.08 1.41 -16.64
CA ASN A 103 -11.96 1.30 -17.55
C ASN A 103 -11.04 0.18 -17.08
N ILE A 104 -10.88 -0.84 -17.91
CA ILE A 104 -10.02 -2.00 -17.64
C ILE A 104 -8.55 -1.60 -17.63
N GLU A 105 -8.14 -0.59 -18.39
CA GLU A 105 -6.74 -0.13 -18.44
C GLU A 105 -6.26 0.37 -17.07
N VAL A 106 -7.12 1.07 -16.32
CA VAL A 106 -6.81 1.54 -14.97
C VAL A 106 -6.55 0.36 -14.03
N ALA A 107 -7.35 -0.71 -14.15
CA ALA A 107 -7.14 -1.93 -13.39
C ALA A 107 -5.84 -2.65 -13.82
N LEU A 108 -5.52 -2.68 -15.11
CA LEU A 108 -4.27 -3.28 -15.60
C LEU A 108 -3.03 -2.50 -15.10
N TYR A 109 -3.07 -1.17 -15.11
CA TYR A 109 -1.97 -0.35 -14.56
C TYR A 109 -1.82 -0.52 -13.05
N ALA A 110 -2.92 -0.62 -12.31
CA ALA A 110 -2.89 -0.97 -10.89
C ALA A 110 -2.27 -2.36 -10.68
N GLY A 111 -2.63 -3.33 -11.52
CA GLY A 111 -2.03 -4.67 -11.51
C GLY A 111 -0.51 -4.65 -11.66
N ILE A 112 0.01 -3.92 -12.65
CA ILE A 112 1.45 -3.76 -12.90
C ILE A 112 2.17 -3.06 -11.73
N THR A 113 1.47 -2.19 -11.01
CA THR A 113 2.06 -1.43 -9.91
C THR A 113 2.16 -2.27 -8.63
N ILE A 114 1.18 -3.15 -8.41
CA ILE A 114 1.04 -3.95 -7.17
C ILE A 114 1.73 -5.31 -7.30
N TYR A 115 1.79 -5.90 -8.50
CA TYR A 115 2.32 -7.25 -8.78
C TYR A 115 3.46 -7.22 -9.79
#